data_AF-A0A4R8MQC3-F1
#
_entry.id   AF-A0A4R8MQC3-F1
#
_cell.length_a   1.000
_cell.length_b   1.000
_cell.length_c   1.000
_cell.angle_alpha   90.00
_cell.angle_beta   90.00
_cell.angle_gamma   90.00
#
_symmetry.space_group_name_H-M   'P 1'
#
loop_
_entity.id
_entity.type
_entity.pdbx_description
1 polymer ?
#
loop_
_entity_poly.entity_id
_entity_poly.type
_entity_poly.pdbx_seq_one_letter_code
_entity_poly.pdbx_strand_id
1 'polypeptide(L)'
;MDKLVDASLSPDLASRPFKFTSKQGRNRRTQLLTIALEFLREKSPEEISFADICKEANIPRPSAYHFFPNVEAIFHGIRLLHSESLIEKSILLKRESFDSWKTYIERSIDVAVEVTNKERAFPRLIYGYRMSNPDMRQVGQELDAKLANLAKLGLMDRFELPELEQTDQIFGVAFSIADSLLKHSYRTFGDFTPWMVGEAKKATISYLKNYLPEVCKPK
;
A
#
# COMPACT_ATOMS: atom_id res chain seq x y z
N MET A 1 -11.60 5.52 -11.32
CA MET A 1 -11.44 6.83 -11.98
C MET A 1 -11.70 7.99 -11.03
N ASP A 2 -12.79 7.99 -10.23
CA ASP A 2 -13.06 9.08 -9.26
C ASP A 2 -11.92 9.37 -8.25
N LYS A 3 -11.23 8.34 -7.74
CA LYS A 3 -10.15 8.52 -6.75
C LYS A 3 -8.84 9.10 -7.28
N LEU A 4 -8.61 9.01 -8.60
CA LEU A 4 -7.44 9.63 -9.22
C LEU A 4 -7.58 11.16 -9.28
N VAL A 5 -8.80 11.67 -9.09
CA VAL A 5 -9.18 13.08 -9.21
C VAL A 5 -9.14 13.80 -7.86
N ASP A 6 -9.30 13.07 -6.76
CA ASP A 6 -9.37 13.69 -5.45
C ASP A 6 -7.98 13.99 -4.90
N ALA A 7 -7.84 15.16 -4.30
CA ALA A 7 -6.58 15.70 -3.80
C ALA A 7 -6.09 14.98 -2.52
N SER A 8 -6.56 13.76 -2.24
CA SER A 8 -6.21 12.97 -1.06
C SER A 8 -4.81 12.37 -1.12
N LEU A 9 -4.17 12.36 -2.30
CA LEU A 9 -2.74 12.08 -2.44
C LEU A 9 -1.96 12.98 -1.48
N SER A 10 -1.56 12.39 -0.34
CA SER A 10 -1.18 13.04 0.93
C SER A 10 -0.54 14.43 0.77
N PRO A 11 -0.87 15.41 1.64
CA PRO A 11 -0.19 16.71 1.70
C PRO A 11 1.34 16.59 1.69
N ASP A 12 1.86 15.46 2.19
CA ASP A 12 3.28 15.09 2.29
C ASP A 12 3.98 14.85 0.95
N LEU A 13 3.23 14.78 -0.17
CA LEU A 13 3.81 14.59 -1.51
C LEU A 13 4.33 15.84 -2.20
N ALA A 14 4.00 17.03 -1.70
CA ALA A 14 4.48 18.24 -2.33
C ALA A 14 5.53 18.94 -1.48
N SER A 15 6.68 19.16 -2.11
CA SER A 15 7.70 20.11 -1.64
C SER A 15 7.18 21.57 -1.55
N ARG A 16 5.94 21.84 -1.94
CA ARG A 16 5.24 23.12 -1.78
C ARG A 16 3.75 22.89 -1.47
N PRO A 17 3.13 23.66 -0.56
CA PRO A 17 1.70 23.53 -0.28
C PRO A 17 0.90 23.59 -1.57
N PHE A 18 0.16 22.53 -1.88
CA PHE A 18 -0.67 22.38 -3.08
C PHE A 18 -1.65 23.55 -3.17
N LYS A 19 -1.30 24.59 -3.93
CA LYS A 19 -2.22 25.69 -4.25
C LYS A 19 -3.33 25.11 -5.12
N PHE A 20 -4.52 24.97 -4.55
CA PHE A 20 -5.79 24.56 -5.16
C PHE A 20 -5.76 24.56 -6.70
N THR A 21 -5.55 23.38 -7.29
CA THR A 21 -5.50 23.22 -8.75
C THR A 21 -6.92 23.21 -9.30
N SER A 22 -7.17 24.00 -10.34
CA SER A 22 -8.44 24.01 -11.09
C SER A 22 -8.88 22.59 -11.48
N LYS A 23 -10.18 22.39 -11.79
CA LYS A 23 -10.72 21.11 -12.30
C LYS A 23 -9.85 20.51 -13.41
N GLN A 24 -9.29 21.35 -14.27
CA GLN A 24 -8.38 20.96 -15.34
C GLN A 24 -7.04 20.39 -14.84
N GLY A 25 -6.46 20.98 -13.78
CA GLY A 25 -5.22 20.49 -13.18
C GLY A 25 -5.39 19.10 -12.55
N ARG A 26 -6.51 18.87 -11.86
CA ARG A 26 -6.86 17.54 -11.33
C ARG A 26 -6.98 16.50 -12.44
N ASN A 27 -7.73 16.83 -13.50
CA ASN A 27 -7.88 15.93 -14.65
C ASN A 27 -6.53 15.56 -15.30
N ARG A 28 -5.61 16.52 -15.45
CA ARG A 28 -4.26 16.23 -15.99
C ARG A 28 -3.44 15.32 -15.08
N ARG A 29 -3.49 15.52 -13.76
CA ARG A 29 -2.82 14.64 -12.79
C ARG A 29 -3.36 13.22 -12.85
N THR A 30 -4.69 13.10 -12.86
CA THR A 30 -5.40 11.82 -13.04
C THR A 30 -4.95 11.13 -14.32
N GLN A 31 -4.90 11.86 -15.43
CA GLN A 31 -4.53 11.30 -16.72
C GLN A 31 -3.09 10.76 -16.72
N LEU A 32 -2.12 11.50 -16.17
CA LEU A 32 -0.74 11.04 -16.05
C LEU A 32 -0.63 9.75 -15.22
N LEU A 33 -1.37 9.66 -14.11
CA LEU A 33 -1.42 8.45 -13.27
C LEU A 33 -2.10 7.27 -13.99
N THR A 34 -3.20 7.52 -14.73
CA THR A 34 -3.90 6.50 -15.51
C THR A 34 -2.99 5.90 -16.59
N ILE A 35 -2.32 6.74 -17.37
CA ILE A 35 -1.38 6.29 -18.41
C ILE A 35 -0.21 5.51 -17.80
N ALA A 36 0.33 5.98 -16.68
CA ALA A 36 1.38 5.26 -15.99
C ALA A 36 0.92 3.87 -15.48
N LEU A 37 -0.30 3.77 -14.95
CA LEU A 37 -0.92 2.48 -14.59
C LEU A 37 -1.05 1.57 -15.82
N GLU A 38 -1.53 2.09 -16.96
CA GLU A 38 -1.63 1.32 -18.21
C GLU A 38 -0.27 0.77 -18.65
N PHE A 39 0.77 1.59 -18.60
CA PHE A 39 2.12 1.13 -18.92
C PHE A 39 2.62 0.07 -17.94
N LEU A 40 2.37 0.25 -16.64
CA LEU A 40 2.78 -0.70 -15.60
C LEU A 40 2.08 -2.06 -15.67
N ARG A 41 0.95 -2.19 -16.39
CA ARG A 41 0.31 -3.49 -16.66
C ARG A 41 1.15 -4.35 -17.61
N GLU A 42 1.82 -3.69 -18.56
CA GLU A 42 2.51 -4.35 -19.67
C GLU A 42 4.03 -4.32 -19.56
N LYS A 43 4.61 -3.25 -19.00
CA LYS A 43 6.06 -3.00 -18.95
C LYS A 43 6.60 -3.02 -17.53
N SER A 44 7.90 -3.32 -17.38
CA SER A 44 8.60 -3.12 -16.13
C SER A 44 8.70 -1.61 -15.81
N PRO A 45 8.67 -1.21 -14.52
CA PRO A 45 8.81 0.19 -14.13
C PRO A 45 10.06 0.87 -14.69
N GLU A 46 11.16 0.12 -14.85
CA GLU A 46 12.43 0.57 -15.40
C GLU A 46 12.37 0.93 -16.89
N GLU A 47 11.41 0.36 -17.64
CA GLU A 47 11.20 0.63 -19.07
C GLU A 47 10.28 1.84 -19.32
N ILE A 48 9.74 2.44 -18.26
CA ILE A 48 8.76 3.52 -18.36
C ILE A 48 9.45 4.86 -18.14
N SER A 49 9.43 5.71 -19.16
CA SER A 49 9.96 7.07 -19.05
C SER A 49 8.85 8.11 -18.79
N PHE A 50 9.20 9.19 -18.11
CA PHE A 50 8.32 10.35 -17.94
C PHE A 50 7.86 10.93 -19.28
N ALA A 51 8.75 10.89 -20.27
CA ALA A 51 8.50 11.35 -21.62
C ALA A 51 7.39 10.56 -22.33
N ASP A 52 7.42 9.24 -22.22
CA ASP A 52 6.43 8.36 -22.85
C ASP A 52 5.05 8.55 -22.23
N ILE A 53 4.99 8.69 -20.89
CA ILE A 53 3.74 9.00 -20.17
C ILE A 53 3.16 10.34 -20.66
N CYS A 54 3.98 11.38 -20.76
CA CYS A 54 3.54 12.69 -21.25
C CYS A 54 3.00 12.63 -22.69
N LYS A 55 3.70 11.88 -23.55
CA LYS A 55 3.33 11.70 -24.96
C LYS A 55 1.98 11.00 -25.08
N GLU A 56 1.80 9.89 -24.39
CA GLU A 56 0.56 9.10 -24.42
C GLU A 56 -0.61 9.86 -23.78
N ALA A 57 -0.36 10.61 -22.70
CA ALA A 57 -1.35 11.49 -22.08
C ALA A 57 -1.71 12.71 -22.95
N ASN A 58 -1.00 12.97 -24.05
CA ASN A 58 -1.11 14.21 -24.83
C ASN A 58 -0.95 15.48 -23.96
N ILE A 59 -0.03 15.43 -22.99
CA ILE A 59 0.30 16.56 -22.09
C ILE A 59 1.75 16.99 -22.35
N PRO A 60 2.01 18.25 -22.71
CA PRO A 60 3.37 18.74 -22.90
C PRO A 60 4.21 18.57 -21.63
N ARG A 61 5.48 18.13 -21.76
CA ARG A 61 6.38 17.93 -20.60
C ARG A 61 6.47 19.14 -19.67
N PRO A 62 6.59 20.40 -20.16
CA PRO A 62 6.57 21.57 -19.29
C PRO A 62 5.32 21.66 -18.42
N SER A 63 4.15 21.30 -18.97
CA SER A 63 2.91 21.24 -18.19
C SER A 63 2.91 20.08 -17.19
N ALA A 64 3.48 18.92 -17.55
CA ALA A 64 3.52 17.76 -16.68
C ALA A 64 4.42 17.99 -15.45
N TYR A 65 5.52 18.74 -15.61
CA TYR A 65 6.44 19.08 -14.52
C TYR A 65 5.79 19.91 -13.39
N HIS A 66 4.68 20.61 -13.66
CA HIS A 66 3.90 21.26 -12.60
C HIS A 66 3.19 20.27 -11.67
N PHE A 67 3.00 19.02 -12.09
CA PHE A 67 2.29 17.99 -11.31
C PHE A 67 3.25 16.94 -10.76
N PHE A 68 4.22 16.51 -11.56
CA PHE A 68 5.20 15.50 -11.17
C PHE A 68 6.58 15.87 -11.72
N PRO A 69 7.62 15.99 -10.87
CA PRO A 69 8.96 16.39 -11.31
C PRO A 69 9.67 15.30 -12.14
N ASN A 70 9.28 14.03 -11.99
CA ASN A 70 9.87 12.89 -12.68
C ASN A 70 8.92 11.67 -12.63
N VAL A 71 9.33 10.56 -13.27
CA VAL A 71 8.54 9.31 -13.28
C VAL A 71 8.42 8.67 -11.88
N GLU A 72 9.46 8.74 -11.05
CA GLU A 72 9.41 8.21 -9.69
C GLU A 72 8.33 8.89 -8.84
N ALA A 73 8.09 10.19 -9.04
CA ALA A 73 7.00 10.91 -8.36
C ALA A 73 5.61 10.44 -8.81
N ILE A 74 5.46 10.04 -10.08
CA ILE A 74 4.21 9.42 -10.57
C ILE A 74 4.02 8.06 -9.90
N PHE A 75 5.05 7.22 -9.90
CA PHE A 75 5.05 5.91 -9.23
C PHE A 75 4.74 6.01 -7.75
N HIS A 76 5.32 6.99 -7.07
CA HIS A 76 5.03 7.25 -5.68
C HIS A 76 3.57 7.68 -5.46
N GLY A 77 3.01 8.49 -6.36
CA GLY A 77 1.57 8.79 -6.37
C GLY A 77 0.70 7.53 -6.51
N ILE A 78 1.08 6.59 -7.37
CA ILE A 78 0.37 5.30 -7.51
C ILE A 78 0.47 4.46 -6.23
N ARG A 79 1.64 4.43 -5.57
CA ARG A 79 1.81 3.76 -4.28
C ARG A 79 0.86 4.32 -3.22
N LEU A 80 0.66 5.63 -3.17
CA LEU A 80 -0.32 6.22 -2.26
C LEU A 80 -1.75 5.76 -2.56
N LEU A 81 -2.16 5.68 -3.83
CA LEU A 81 -3.51 5.17 -4.19
C LEU A 81 -3.73 3.73 -3.73
N HIS A 82 -2.67 2.91 -3.80
CA HIS A 82 -2.69 1.56 -3.28
C HIS A 82 -2.82 1.56 -1.75
N SER A 83 -2.03 2.37 -1.04
CA SER A 83 -2.12 2.51 0.43
C SER A 83 -3.49 3.02 0.89
N GLU A 84 -4.09 3.99 0.21
CA GLU A 84 -5.46 4.45 0.48
C GLU A 84 -6.48 3.31 0.33
N SER A 85 -6.34 2.51 -0.73
CA SER A 85 -7.20 1.35 -0.97
C SER A 85 -7.06 0.30 0.13
N LEU A 86 -5.84 0.10 0.66
CA LEU A 86 -5.59 -0.77 1.81
C LEU A 86 -6.24 -0.21 3.07
N ILE A 87 -6.05 1.09 3.37
CA ILE A 87 -6.64 1.74 4.55
C ILE A 87 -8.17 1.60 4.53
N GLU A 88 -8.81 1.90 3.41
CA GLU A 88 -10.27 1.77 3.28
C GLU A 88 -10.76 0.35 3.53
N LYS A 89 -10.09 -0.65 2.93
CA LYS A 89 -10.46 -2.05 3.13
C LYS A 89 -10.21 -2.52 4.56
N SER A 90 -9.13 -2.07 5.19
CA SER A 90 -8.84 -2.31 6.61
C SER A 90 -9.90 -1.68 7.53
N ILE A 91 -10.45 -0.51 7.18
CA ILE A 91 -11.57 0.09 7.92
C ILE A 91 -12.83 -0.78 7.76
N LEU A 92 -13.09 -1.32 6.56
CA LEU A 92 -14.25 -2.17 6.32
C LEU A 92 -14.19 -3.51 7.07
N LEU A 93 -12.99 -4.01 7.40
CA LEU A 93 -12.84 -5.18 8.27
C LEU A 93 -13.53 -5.01 9.64
N LYS A 94 -13.80 -3.77 10.09
CA LYS A 94 -14.63 -3.48 11.29
C LYS A 94 -16.04 -4.04 11.23
N ARG A 95 -16.54 -4.36 10.04
CA ARG A 95 -17.87 -4.94 9.84
C ARG A 95 -17.87 -6.47 9.83
N GLU A 96 -16.69 -7.08 9.82
CA GLU A 96 -16.51 -8.54 9.84
C GLU A 96 -16.30 -9.02 11.28
N SER A 97 -16.90 -10.16 11.62
CA SER A 97 -16.72 -10.85 12.89
C SER A 97 -15.65 -11.94 12.76
N PHE A 98 -14.88 -12.17 13.83
CA PHE A 98 -13.80 -13.14 13.84
C PHE A 98 -13.83 -13.97 15.12
N ASP A 99 -13.72 -15.28 14.99
CA ASP A 99 -13.73 -16.20 16.14
C ASP A 99 -12.43 -16.13 16.96
N SER A 100 -11.34 -15.63 16.36
CA SER A 100 -10.05 -15.52 17.03
C SER A 100 -9.22 -14.38 16.47
N TRP A 101 -8.24 -13.93 17.24
CA TRP A 101 -7.26 -12.95 16.79
C TRP A 101 -6.47 -13.46 15.57
N LYS A 102 -6.28 -14.78 15.44
CA LYS A 102 -5.56 -15.42 14.32
C LYS A 102 -6.33 -15.28 13.02
N THR A 103 -7.63 -15.59 13.04
CA THR A 103 -8.48 -15.47 11.84
C THR A 103 -8.60 -14.01 11.38
N TYR A 104 -8.55 -13.05 12.31
CA TYR A 104 -8.43 -11.63 11.96
C TYR A 104 -7.10 -11.30 11.25
N ILE A 105 -5.96 -11.81 11.75
CA ILE A 105 -4.65 -11.60 11.12
C ILE A 105 -4.59 -12.26 9.74
N GLU A 106 -5.10 -13.47 9.60
CA GLU A 106 -5.21 -14.17 8.32
C GLU A 106 -6.02 -13.35 7.32
N ARG A 107 -7.20 -12.87 7.73
CA ARG A 107 -8.06 -12.02 6.89
C ARG A 107 -7.39 -10.70 6.52
N SER A 108 -6.64 -10.09 7.44
CA SER A 108 -5.92 -8.85 7.17
C SER A 108 -4.86 -9.02 6.07
N ILE A 109 -4.16 -10.16 6.07
CA ILE A 109 -3.21 -10.52 5.01
C ILE A 109 -3.94 -10.80 3.69
N ASP A 110 -5.09 -11.49 3.73
CA ASP A 110 -5.91 -11.72 2.54
C ASP A 110 -6.38 -10.40 1.92
N VAL A 111 -6.83 -9.44 2.73
CA VAL A 111 -7.18 -8.10 2.26
C VAL A 111 -6.00 -7.41 1.60
N ALA A 112 -4.80 -7.54 2.14
CA ALA A 112 -3.61 -6.95 1.52
C ALA A 112 -3.37 -7.52 0.11
N VAL A 113 -3.50 -8.84 -0.05
CA VAL A 113 -3.39 -9.53 -1.34
C VAL A 113 -4.52 -9.12 -2.28
N GLU A 114 -5.78 -9.11 -1.82
CA GLU A 114 -6.96 -8.71 -2.60
C GLU A 114 -6.84 -7.29 -3.14
N VAL A 115 -6.45 -6.33 -2.30
CA VAL A 115 -6.26 -4.94 -2.70
C VAL A 115 -5.15 -4.80 -3.70
N THR A 116 -4.02 -5.49 -3.47
CA THR A 116 -2.87 -5.42 -4.38
C THR A 116 -3.21 -6.05 -5.72
N ASN A 117 -3.92 -7.19 -5.75
CA ASN A 117 -4.31 -7.86 -7.00
C ASN A 117 -5.49 -7.20 -7.73
N LYS A 118 -6.20 -6.25 -7.12
CA LYS A 118 -7.30 -5.53 -7.76
C LYS A 118 -6.87 -4.74 -9.00
N GLU A 119 -5.60 -4.37 -9.09
CA GLU A 119 -5.01 -3.69 -10.24
C GLU A 119 -3.69 -4.37 -10.61
N ARG A 120 -3.59 -4.85 -11.85
CA ARG A 120 -2.45 -5.64 -12.36
C ARG A 120 -1.12 -4.87 -12.30
N ALA A 121 -1.15 -3.54 -12.36
CA ALA A 121 0.03 -2.71 -12.19
C ALA A 121 0.59 -2.70 -10.75
N PHE A 122 -0.25 -2.90 -9.73
CA PHE A 122 0.17 -2.73 -8.33
C PHE A 122 1.23 -3.74 -7.89
N PRO A 123 1.08 -5.07 -8.03
CA PRO A 123 2.11 -6.00 -7.53
C PRO A 123 3.50 -5.68 -8.10
N ARG A 124 3.54 -5.37 -9.41
CA ARG A 124 4.76 -4.97 -10.12
C ARG A 124 5.38 -3.72 -9.55
N LEU A 125 4.58 -2.68 -9.37
CA LEU A 125 5.09 -1.42 -8.84
C LEU A 125 5.47 -1.53 -7.37
N ILE A 126 4.60 -2.10 -6.53
CA ILE A 126 4.75 -2.14 -5.07
C ILE A 126 5.93 -3.03 -4.68
N TYR A 127 5.99 -4.25 -5.23
CA TYR A 127 6.95 -5.28 -4.83
C TYR A 127 8.10 -5.49 -5.81
N GLY A 128 7.88 -5.26 -7.12
CA GLY A 128 8.91 -5.39 -8.15
C GLY A 128 9.89 -4.21 -8.18
N TYR A 129 9.40 -2.98 -8.01
CA TYR A 129 10.23 -1.77 -8.10
C TYR A 129 10.88 -1.38 -6.77
N ARG A 130 12.14 -0.93 -6.80
CA ARG A 130 12.82 -0.31 -5.65
C ARG A 130 12.97 1.19 -5.87
N MET A 131 12.39 2.00 -4.97
CA MET A 131 12.56 3.45 -5.02
C MET A 131 13.97 3.86 -4.56
N SER A 132 14.61 4.71 -5.35
CA SER A 132 15.98 5.20 -5.10
C SER A 132 16.00 6.49 -4.25
N ASN A 133 14.93 7.29 -4.30
CA ASN A 133 14.79 8.53 -3.54
C ASN A 133 14.58 8.30 -2.02
N PRO A 134 15.42 8.87 -1.13
CA PRO A 134 15.28 8.74 0.33
C PRO A 134 13.97 9.26 0.91
N ASP A 135 13.49 10.43 0.49
CA ASP A 135 12.28 11.05 1.04
C ASP A 135 11.05 10.19 0.74
N MET A 136 10.97 9.66 -0.48
CA MET A 136 9.90 8.75 -0.89
C MET A 136 9.94 7.42 -0.12
N ARG A 137 11.13 6.95 0.29
CA ARG A 137 11.25 5.78 1.17
C ARG A 137 10.73 6.07 2.56
N GLN A 138 11.03 7.24 3.12
CA GLN A 138 10.55 7.65 4.43
C GLN A 138 9.02 7.70 4.46
N VAL A 139 8.40 8.33 3.46
CA VAL A 139 6.93 8.34 3.32
C VAL A 139 6.35 6.92 3.26
N GLY A 140 7.03 6.00 2.56
CA GLY A 140 6.66 4.58 2.56
C GLY A 140 6.66 3.95 3.95
N GLN A 141 7.72 4.18 4.73
CA GLN A 141 7.84 3.67 6.11
C GLN A 141 6.74 4.22 7.03
N GLU A 142 6.38 5.49 6.88
CA GLU A 142 5.29 6.11 7.64
C GLU A 142 3.92 5.50 7.29
N LEU A 143 3.70 5.12 6.02
CA LEU A 143 2.48 4.42 5.60
C LEU A 143 2.42 3.00 6.14
N ASP A 144 3.54 2.27 6.12
CA ASP A 144 3.64 0.93 6.71
C ASP A 144 3.32 0.97 8.20
N ALA A 145 3.85 1.97 8.93
CA ALA A 145 3.53 2.19 10.34
C ALA A 145 2.04 2.50 10.56
N LYS A 146 1.42 3.32 9.70
CA LYS A 146 -0.03 3.60 9.77
C LYS A 146 -0.86 2.34 9.54
N LEU A 147 -0.49 1.50 8.58
CA LEU A 147 -1.18 0.23 8.29
C LEU A 147 -1.03 -0.77 9.44
N ALA A 148 0.18 -0.92 9.99
CA ALA A 148 0.43 -1.74 11.17
C ALA A 148 -0.41 -1.29 12.37
N ASN A 149 -0.50 0.03 12.60
CA ASN A 149 -1.33 0.59 13.66
C ASN A 149 -2.83 0.35 13.42
N LEU A 150 -3.32 0.42 12.18
CA LEU A 150 -4.72 0.07 11.86
C LEU A 150 -5.03 -1.39 12.16
N ALA A 151 -4.14 -2.31 11.81
CA ALA A 151 -4.29 -3.73 12.12
C ALA A 151 -4.29 -3.97 13.65
N LYS A 152 -3.36 -3.32 14.38
CA LYS A 152 -3.31 -3.35 15.85
C LYS A 152 -4.62 -2.86 16.47
N LEU A 153 -5.09 -1.67 16.09
CA LEU A 153 -6.32 -1.09 16.62
C LEU A 153 -7.52 -1.96 16.30
N GLY A 154 -7.59 -2.56 15.11
CA GLY A 154 -8.64 -3.53 14.78
C GLY A 154 -8.61 -4.76 15.67
N LEU A 155 -7.43 -5.30 15.97
CA LEU A 155 -7.29 -6.41 16.91
C LEU A 155 -7.78 -6.02 18.33
N MET A 156 -7.31 -4.87 18.84
CA MET A 156 -7.63 -4.37 20.18
C MET A 156 -9.12 -4.03 20.37
N ASP A 157 -9.80 -3.64 19.30
CA ASP A 157 -11.23 -3.34 19.30
C ASP A 157 -12.08 -4.62 19.45
N ARG A 158 -11.56 -5.77 19.01
CA ARG A 158 -12.28 -7.06 18.98
C ARG A 158 -11.89 -8.03 20.08
N PHE A 159 -10.67 -7.92 20.61
CA PHE A 159 -10.14 -8.89 21.55
C PHE A 159 -9.54 -8.19 22.77
N GLU A 160 -9.72 -8.80 23.94
CA GLU A 160 -8.98 -8.45 25.15
C GLU A 160 -7.54 -8.93 24.98
N LEU A 161 -6.62 -7.99 24.71
CA LEU A 161 -5.19 -8.28 24.62
C LEU A 161 -4.54 -8.13 26.00
N PRO A 162 -3.47 -8.89 26.28
CA PRO A 162 -2.63 -8.62 27.45
C PRO A 162 -2.03 -7.22 27.37
N GLU A 163 -1.57 -6.71 28.51
CA GLU A 163 -0.76 -5.49 28.54
C GLU A 163 0.60 -5.80 27.89
N LEU A 164 0.89 -5.10 26.79
CA LEU A 164 2.09 -5.30 25.99
C LEU A 164 2.96 -4.06 26.02
N GLU A 165 4.15 -4.17 26.58
CA GLU A 165 5.19 -3.18 26.33
C GLU A 165 5.50 -3.12 24.84
N GLN A 166 5.77 -1.91 24.31
CA GLN A 166 6.21 -1.71 22.92
C GLN A 166 5.23 -2.27 21.87
N THR A 167 3.92 -2.15 22.12
CA THR A 167 2.88 -2.71 21.23
C THR A 167 3.06 -2.24 19.77
N ASP A 168 3.39 -0.96 19.54
CA ASP A 168 3.57 -0.42 18.20
C ASP A 168 4.71 -1.12 17.44
N GLN A 169 5.83 -1.38 18.12
CA GLN A 169 6.99 -2.06 17.54
C GLN A 169 6.65 -3.51 17.22
N ILE A 170 5.94 -4.21 18.13
CA ILE A 170 5.51 -5.60 17.91
C ILE A 170 4.67 -5.69 16.64
N PHE A 171 3.63 -4.85 16.50
CA PHE A 171 2.77 -4.89 15.32
C PHE A 171 3.48 -4.39 14.05
N GLY A 172 4.42 -3.45 14.17
CA GLY A 172 5.29 -3.04 13.06
C GLY A 172 6.16 -4.19 12.53
N VAL A 173 6.71 -5.02 13.41
CA VAL A 173 7.47 -6.23 13.01
C VAL A 173 6.54 -7.27 12.39
N ALA A 174 5.36 -7.50 12.97
CA ALA A 174 4.37 -8.43 12.42
C ALA A 174 3.95 -8.06 10.99
N PHE A 175 3.71 -6.77 10.74
CA PHE A 175 3.43 -6.24 9.42
C PHE A 175 4.62 -6.44 8.47
N SER A 176 5.84 -6.12 8.92
CA SER A 176 7.06 -6.28 8.13
C SER A 176 7.33 -7.73 7.70
N ILE A 177 6.99 -8.69 8.57
CA ILE A 177 7.09 -10.13 8.27
C ILE A 177 6.14 -10.50 7.12
N ALA A 178 4.86 -10.10 7.23
CA ALA A 178 3.86 -10.38 6.20
C ALA A 178 4.26 -9.75 4.87
N ASP A 179 4.58 -8.45 4.87
CA ASP A 179 4.95 -7.71 3.66
C ASP A 179 6.20 -8.29 2.99
N SER A 180 7.22 -8.66 3.78
CA SER A 180 8.44 -9.25 3.26
C SER A 180 8.22 -10.60 2.56
N LEU A 181 7.31 -11.43 3.09
CA LEU A 181 6.97 -12.72 2.48
C LEU A 181 6.11 -12.54 1.22
N LEU A 182 5.16 -11.60 1.20
CA LEU A 182 4.41 -11.26 -0.01
C LEU A 182 5.33 -10.70 -1.10
N LYS A 183 6.24 -9.81 -0.72
CA LYS A 183 7.30 -9.28 -1.60
C LYS A 183 8.19 -10.39 -2.14
N HIS A 184 8.61 -11.33 -1.29
CA HIS A 184 9.40 -12.48 -1.72
C HIS A 184 8.62 -13.33 -2.72
N SER A 185 7.35 -13.62 -2.45
CA SER A 185 6.48 -14.36 -3.37
C SER A 185 6.45 -13.71 -4.74
N TYR A 186 6.15 -12.41 -4.79
CA TYR A 186 6.04 -11.70 -6.05
C TYR A 186 7.36 -11.66 -6.82
N ARG A 187 8.50 -11.43 -6.13
CA ARG A 187 9.81 -11.37 -6.77
C ARG A 187 10.32 -12.71 -7.28
N THR A 188 9.97 -13.80 -6.61
CA THR A 188 10.40 -15.14 -6.99
C THR A 188 9.48 -15.76 -8.03
N PHE A 189 8.16 -15.60 -7.88
CA PHE A 189 7.16 -16.31 -8.67
C PHE A 189 6.34 -15.41 -9.61
N GLY A 190 6.48 -14.09 -9.51
CA GLY A 190 5.66 -13.13 -10.26
C GLY A 190 4.22 -12.99 -9.74
N ASP A 191 3.88 -13.64 -8.63
CA ASP A 191 2.52 -13.67 -8.07
C ASP A 191 2.54 -13.92 -6.53
N PHE A 192 1.41 -13.69 -5.86
CA PHE A 192 1.17 -14.08 -4.48
C PHE A 192 0.59 -15.50 -4.45
N THR A 193 1.46 -16.51 -4.57
CA THR A 193 1.01 -17.90 -4.64
C THR A 193 0.24 -18.29 -3.36
N PRO A 194 -0.78 -19.16 -3.44
CA PRO A 194 -1.55 -19.57 -2.26
C PRO A 194 -0.66 -20.14 -1.15
N TRP A 195 0.40 -20.87 -1.52
CA TRP A 195 1.37 -21.39 -0.56
C TRP A 195 2.13 -20.26 0.15
N MET A 196 2.67 -19.28 -0.58
CA MET A 196 3.38 -18.14 0.02
C MET A 196 2.49 -17.27 0.88
N VAL A 197 1.23 -17.05 0.49
CA VAL A 197 0.25 -16.35 1.33
C VAL A 197 0.01 -17.13 2.63
N GLY A 198 -0.08 -18.46 2.55
CA GLY A 198 -0.15 -19.33 3.72
C GLY A 198 1.10 -19.25 4.62
N GLU A 199 2.31 -19.18 4.04
CA GLU A 199 3.55 -18.98 4.79
C GLU A 199 3.59 -17.59 5.47
N ALA A 200 3.12 -16.53 4.79
CA ALA A 200 3.01 -15.20 5.38
C ALA A 200 2.10 -15.21 6.62
N LYS A 201 0.91 -15.82 6.50
CA LYS A 201 -0.02 -16.00 7.63
C LYS A 201 0.63 -16.76 8.79
N LYS A 202 1.23 -17.92 8.50
CA LYS A 202 1.89 -18.76 9.51
C LYS A 202 3.01 -18.02 10.23
N ALA A 203 3.89 -17.35 9.50
CA ALA A 203 5.02 -16.61 10.07
C ALA A 203 4.55 -15.45 10.95
N THR A 204 3.60 -14.64 10.47
CA THR A 204 3.07 -13.50 11.23
C THR A 204 2.34 -13.95 12.50
N ILE A 205 1.50 -14.98 12.42
CA ILE A 205 0.81 -15.55 13.59
C ILE A 205 1.82 -16.14 14.57
N SER A 206 2.80 -16.91 14.09
CA SER A 206 3.83 -17.50 14.95
C SER A 206 4.66 -16.45 15.68
N TYR A 207 4.96 -15.33 15.02
CA TYR A 207 5.62 -14.19 15.67
C TYR A 207 4.74 -13.59 16.78
N LEU A 208 3.47 -13.29 16.48
CA LEU A 208 2.53 -12.69 17.44
C LEU A 208 2.22 -13.61 18.64
N LYS A 209 2.28 -14.94 18.49
CA LYS A 209 2.13 -15.91 19.59
C LYS A 209 3.17 -15.77 20.69
N ASN A 210 4.30 -15.10 20.44
CA ASN A 210 5.30 -14.82 21.49
C ASN A 210 4.84 -13.71 22.45
N TYR A 211 3.78 -12.97 22.08
CA TYR A 211 3.26 -11.83 22.84
C TYR A 211 1.78 -12.01 23.20
N LEU A 212 1.01 -12.73 22.37
CA LEU A 212 -0.41 -12.97 22.57
C LEU A 212 -0.67 -14.42 23.01
N PRO A 213 -1.61 -14.64 23.94
CA PRO A 213 -2.02 -15.99 24.33
C PRO A 213 -2.67 -16.75 23.16
N GLU A 214 -2.75 -18.06 23.29
CA GLU A 214 -3.36 -18.93 22.27
C GLU A 214 -4.82 -18.55 21.98
N VAL A 215 -5.52 -18.04 23.00
CA VAL A 215 -6.89 -17.53 22.94
C VAL A 215 -6.92 -16.15 23.61
N CYS A 216 -7.39 -15.14 22.88
CA CYS A 216 -7.78 -13.85 23.46
C CYS A 216 -9.30 -13.80 23.53
N LYS A 217 -9.86 -13.32 24.63
CA LYS A 217 -11.32 -13.25 24.81
C LYS A 217 -11.90 -12.21 23.83
N PRO A 218 -12.94 -12.55 23.04
CA PRO A 218 -13.65 -11.56 22.22
C PRO A 218 -14.32 -10.49 23.09
N LYS A 219 -14.39 -9.26 22.57
CA LYS A 219 -15.11 -8.13 23.16
C LYS A 219 -16.54 -8.04 22.64
#